data_AF-A0A7G8WJR5-F1
#
_entry.id   AF-A0A7G8WJR5-F1
#
_cell.length_a   1.000
_cell.length_b   1.000
_cell.length_c   1.000
_cell.angle_alpha   90.00
_cell.angle_beta   90.00
_cell.angle_gamma   90.00
#
_symmetry.space_group_name_H-M   'P 1'
#
loop_
_entity.id
_entity.type
_entity.pdbx_description
1 polymer ?
#
loop_
_entity_poly.entity_id
_entity_poly.type
_entity_poly.pdbx_seq_one_letter_code
_entity_poly.pdbx_strand_id
1 'polypeptide(L)'
;MITLALLTALGQEHELAMHVAAALRNGVTREQIQEVLLHCAVYAGVPAANRAFAVAQQVFDGLDAPSTGSTVPAVPVADQEGKG
;
A
#
# COMPACT_ATOMS: atom_id res chain seq x y z
N MET A 1 -10.46 -6.29 8.27
CA MET A 1 -9.65 -6.83 9.39
C MET A 1 -9.53 -8.35 9.35
N ILE A 2 -10.64 -9.12 9.32
CA ILE A 2 -10.58 -10.60 9.28
C ILE A 2 -9.73 -11.12 8.12
N THR A 3 -9.86 -10.53 6.93
CA THR A 3 -9.05 -10.92 5.77
C THR A 3 -7.55 -10.75 6.02
N LEU A 4 -7.11 -9.65 6.65
CA LEU A 4 -5.70 -9.43 6.97
C LEU A 4 -5.18 -10.47 7.97
N ALA A 5 -5.99 -10.82 8.97
CA ALA A 5 -5.65 -11.83 9.95
C ALA A 5 -5.50 -13.23 9.31
N LEU A 6 -6.43 -13.61 8.42
CA LEU A 6 -6.39 -14.89 7.72
C LEU A 6 -5.21 -14.98 6.76
N LEU A 7 -4.97 -13.94 5.95
CA LEU A 7 -3.84 -13.92 5.02
C LEU A 7 -2.49 -13.96 5.76
N THR A 8 -2.40 -13.29 6.92
CA THR A 8 -1.23 -13.36 7.80
C THR A 8 -1.02 -14.79 8.33
N ALA A 9 -2.07 -15.41 8.87
CA ALA A 9 -2.00 -16.77 9.41
C ALA A 9 -1.66 -17.82 8.33
N LEU A 10 -2.14 -17.62 7.10
CA LEU A 10 -1.89 -18.50 5.95
C LEU A 10 -0.56 -18.19 5.22
N GLY A 11 0.17 -17.13 5.61
CA GLY A 11 1.40 -16.72 4.97
C GLY A 11 1.24 -16.23 3.52
N GLN A 12 0.06 -15.69 3.17
CA GLN A 12 -0.26 -15.23 1.81
C GLN A 12 0.17 -13.76 1.61
N GLU A 13 1.47 -13.54 1.59
CA GLU A 13 2.11 -12.20 1.61
C GLU A 13 1.75 -11.32 0.39
N HIS A 14 1.64 -11.92 -0.80
CA HIS A 14 1.27 -11.19 -2.02
C HIS A 14 -0.15 -10.61 -1.93
N GLU A 15 -1.11 -11.44 -1.53
CA GLU A 15 -2.50 -11.03 -1.32
C GLU A 15 -2.63 -10.06 -0.15
N LEU A 16 -1.83 -10.25 0.90
CA LEU A 16 -1.82 -9.38 2.07
C LEU A 16 -1.50 -7.93 1.69
N ALA A 17 -0.49 -7.70 0.84
CA ALA A 17 -0.11 -6.36 0.39
C ALA A 17 -1.29 -5.61 -0.26
N MET A 18 -2.00 -6.27 -1.17
CA MET A 18 -3.16 -5.69 -1.85
C MET A 18 -4.29 -5.35 -0.87
N HIS A 19 -4.54 -6.24 0.11
CA HIS A 19 -5.58 -6.04 1.11
C HIS A 19 -5.22 -4.97 2.15
N VAL A 20 -3.94 -4.79 2.49
CA VAL A 20 -3.46 -3.68 3.33
C VAL A 20 -3.75 -2.35 2.65
N ALA A 21 -3.37 -2.21 1.36
CA ALA A 21 -3.65 -1.00 0.60
C ALA A 21 -5.16 -0.71 0.48
N ALA A 22 -5.97 -1.76 0.27
CA ALA A 22 -7.43 -1.64 0.24
C ALA A 22 -8.01 -1.24 1.60
N ALA A 23 -7.50 -1.79 2.69
CA ALA A 23 -7.95 -1.45 4.04
C ALA A 23 -7.71 0.04 4.36
N LEU A 24 -6.54 0.57 4.00
CA LEU A 24 -6.23 1.99 4.16
C LEU A 24 -7.19 2.89 3.35
N ARG A 25 -7.49 2.53 2.09
CA ARG A 25 -8.47 3.26 1.28
C ARG A 25 -9.88 3.24 1.87
N ASN A 26 -10.21 2.20 2.62
CA ASN A 26 -11.49 2.05 3.32
C ASN A 26 -11.50 2.73 4.71
N GLY A 27 -10.46 3.49 5.06
CA GLY A 27 -10.38 4.26 6.30
C GLY A 27 -9.87 3.48 7.52
N VAL A 28 -9.38 2.25 7.33
CA VAL A 28 -8.66 1.53 8.40
C VAL A 28 -7.32 2.24 8.63
N THR A 29 -6.96 2.50 9.89
CA THR A 29 -5.69 3.16 10.20
C THR A 29 -4.50 2.19 10.18
N ARG A 30 -3.29 2.72 10.05
CA ARG A 30 -2.06 1.91 10.11
C ARG A 30 -1.93 1.22 11.47
N GLU A 31 -2.35 1.88 12.54
CA GLU A 31 -2.32 1.35 13.91
C GLU A 31 -3.27 0.16 14.04
N GLN A 32 -4.50 0.25 13.52
CA GLN A 32 -5.45 -0.86 13.53
C GLN A 32 -4.94 -2.07 12.73
N ILE A 33 -4.24 -1.84 11.63
CA ILE A 33 -3.59 -2.91 10.86
C ILE A 33 -2.51 -3.57 11.72
N GLN A 34 -1.63 -2.79 12.33
CA GLN A 34 -0.57 -3.29 13.21
C GLN A 34 -1.12 -4.07 14.41
N GLU A 35 -2.22 -3.61 15.02
CA GLU A 35 -2.91 -4.33 16.11
C GLU A 35 -3.36 -5.72 15.69
N VAL A 36 -3.91 -5.87 14.48
CA VAL A 36 -4.31 -7.19 13.96
C VAL A 36 -3.09 -8.07 13.66
N LEU A 37 -2.02 -7.52 13.11
CA LEU A 37 -0.78 -8.30 12.88
C LEU A 37 -0.15 -8.75 14.20
N LEU A 38 -0.18 -7.90 15.23
CA LEU A 38 0.28 -8.24 16.57
C LEU A 38 -0.60 -9.33 17.21
N HIS A 39 -1.92 -9.25 17.03
CA HIS A 39 -2.83 -10.32 17.45
C HIS A 39 -2.48 -11.65 16.77
N CYS A 40 -2.15 -11.63 15.47
CA CYS A 40 -1.68 -12.81 14.76
C CYS A 40 -0.36 -13.37 15.31
N ALA A 41 0.51 -12.56 15.93
CA ALA A 41 1.73 -13.07 16.56
C ALA A 41 1.41 -14.06 17.70
N VAL A 42 0.31 -13.82 18.43
CA VAL A 42 -0.16 -14.68 19.53
C VAL A 42 -0.75 -15.99 19.01
N TYR A 43 -1.53 -15.95 17.92
CA TYR A 43 -2.30 -17.11 17.45
C TYR A 43 -1.66 -17.89 16.29
N ALA A 44 -0.93 -17.22 15.41
CA ALA A 44 -0.25 -17.81 14.25
C ALA A 44 1.29 -17.80 14.38
N GLY A 45 1.81 -17.21 15.46
CA GLY A 45 3.22 -17.15 15.78
C GLY A 45 3.94 -15.90 15.28
N VAL A 46 4.97 -15.50 16.03
CA VAL A 46 5.82 -14.32 15.74
C VAL A 46 6.40 -14.33 14.31
N PRO A 47 6.86 -15.47 13.75
CA PRO A 47 7.40 -15.48 12.39
C PRO A 47 6.38 -15.06 11.32
N ALA A 48 5.11 -15.46 11.46
CA ALA A 48 4.06 -15.09 10.51
C ALA A 48 3.73 -13.60 10.60
N ALA A 49 3.59 -13.08 11.82
CA ALA A 49 3.38 -11.66 12.07
C ALA A 49 4.53 -10.80 11.54
N ASN A 50 5.79 -11.18 11.77
CA ASN A 50 6.95 -10.42 11.31
C ASN A 50 6.98 -10.27 9.79
N ARG A 51 6.68 -11.33 9.03
CA ARG A 51 6.58 -11.24 7.56
C ARG A 51 5.42 -10.34 7.14
N ALA A 52 4.28 -10.44 7.81
CA ALA A 52 3.16 -9.55 7.56
C ALA A 52 3.46 -8.07 7.86
N PHE A 53 4.20 -7.78 8.94
CA PHE A 53 4.67 -6.43 9.25
C PHE A 53 5.59 -5.89 8.17
N ALA A 54 6.54 -6.70 7.67
CA ALA A 54 7.41 -6.31 6.58
C ALA A 54 6.61 -5.97 5.31
N VAL A 55 5.60 -6.78 4.97
CA VAL A 55 4.69 -6.50 3.85
C VAL A 55 3.90 -5.21 4.06
N ALA A 56 3.31 -5.02 5.24
CA ALA A 56 2.54 -3.81 5.55
C ALA A 56 3.42 -2.56 5.46
N GLN A 57 4.66 -2.63 5.95
CA GLN A 57 5.62 -1.53 5.87
C GLN A 57 5.95 -1.18 4.42
N GLN A 58 6.19 -2.16 3.55
CA GLN A 58 6.43 -1.92 2.12
C GLN A 58 5.26 -1.16 1.46
N VAL A 59 4.02 -1.51 1.82
CA VAL A 59 2.83 -0.82 1.32
C VAL A 59 2.76 0.62 1.85
N PHE A 60 3.07 0.83 3.13
CA PHE A 60 3.10 2.16 3.74
C PHE A 60 4.13 3.06 3.05
N ASP A 61 5.35 2.56 2.89
CA ASP A 61 6.45 3.28 2.24
C ASP A 61 6.10 3.63 0.78
N GLY A 62 5.46 2.70 0.06
CA GLY A 62 5.03 2.92 -1.32
C GLY A 62 3.93 3.98 -1.46
N LEU A 63 3.08 4.16 -0.44
CA LEU A 63 2.05 5.20 -0.41
C LEU A 63 2.61 6.56 0.04
N ASP A 64 3.64 6.56 0.87
CA ASP A 64 4.32 7.77 1.36
C ASP A 64 5.34 8.32 0.36
N ALA A 65 5.76 7.51 -0.62
CA ALA A 65 6.66 7.93 -1.67
C ALA A 65 6.06 9.12 -2.44
N PRO A 66 6.85 10.20 -2.69
CA PRO A 66 6.35 11.37 -3.39
C PRO A 66 5.88 10.96 -4.78
N SER A 67 4.59 11.21 -5.08
CA SER A 67 4.07 11.03 -6.43
C SER A 67 4.85 11.97 -7.34
N THR A 68 5.78 11.41 -8.12
CA THR A 68 6.44 12.16 -9.18
C THR A 68 5.35 12.36 -10.22
N GLY A 69 4.63 13.47 -10.09
CA GLY A 69 3.54 13.84 -10.97
C GLY A 69 4.07 13.78 -12.40
N SER A 70 3.44 12.93 -13.22
CA SER A 70 3.57 12.99 -14.66
C SER A 70 3.00 14.33 -15.10
N THR A 71 3.84 15.38 -15.10
CA THR A 71 3.58 16.55 -15.90
C THR A 71 3.70 16.08 -17.34
N VAL A 72 2.56 15.85 -17.98
CA VAL A 72 2.48 15.82 -19.44
C VAL A 72 3.18 17.10 -19.92
N PRO A 73 4.30 17.03 -20.67
CA PRO A 73 4.89 18.24 -21.21
C PRO A 73 3.85 18.87 -22.13
N ALA A 74 3.46 20.10 -21.82
CA ALA A 74 2.61 20.89 -22.68
C ALA A 74 3.26 20.96 -24.06
N VAL A 75 2.60 20.38 -25.07
CA VAL A 75 3.00 20.54 -26.47
C VAL A 75 2.93 22.03 -26.76
N PRO A 76 4.04 22.69 -27.17
CA PRO A 76 3.96 24.08 -27.57
C PRO A 76 3.16 24.13 -28.87
N VAL A 77 1.95 24.71 -28.80
CA VAL A 77 1.20 25.10 -29.99
C VAL A 77 2.01 26.20 -30.65
N ALA A 78 2.65 25.88 -31.78
CA ALA A 78 3.33 26.87 -32.59
C ALA A 78 2.29 27.82 -33.19
N ASP A 79 2.28 29.06 -32.72
CA ASP A 79 1.64 30.17 -33.42
C ASP A 79 2.36 30.37 -34.76
N GLN A 80 1.82 29.78 -35.82
CA GLN A 80 2.16 30.15 -37.19
C GLN A 80 1.46 31.47 -37.49
N GLU A 81 2.00 32.56 -36.95
CA GLU A 81 1.68 33.91 -37.42
C GLU A 81 2.10 34.02 -38.89
N GLY A 82 1.10 34.12 -39.76
CA GLY A 82 1.29 34.46 -41.16
C GLY A 82 1.90 35.86 -41.32
N LYS A 83 3.02 35.93 -42.04
CA LYS A 83 3.56 37.08 -42.78
C LYS A 83 4.39 36.45 -43.91
N GLY A 84 4.27 36.77 -45.19
CA GLY A 84 3.52 37.75 -45.97
C GLY A 84 3.92 37.51 -47.44
#